data_AF-A0A7S3DYW5-F1
#
_entry.id   AF-A0A7S3DYW5-F1
#
_cell.length_a   1.000
_cell.length_b   1.000
_cell.length_c   1.000
_cell.angle_alpha   90.00
_cell.angle_beta   90.00
_cell.angle_gamma   90.00
#
_symmetry.space_group_name_H-M   'P 1'
#
loop_
_entity.id
_entity.type
_entity.pdbx_description
1 polymer ?
#
loop_
_entity_poly.entity_id
_entity_poly.type
_entity_poly.pdbx_seq_one_letter_code
_entity_poly.pdbx_strand_id
1 'polypeptide(L)'
;GDLVEPTDVLCLSEIDGLTDMLNKHVQDCNVTGMTIQQALNDPGALPLLAKAEVVVADPPTFATVADRCESLKWFQSTFAGVDALFKAERRDYTATRLSGVFGP
;
A
#
# COMPACT_ATOMS: atom_id res chain seq x y z
N GLY A 1 -27.02 -10.72 -2.63
CA GLY A 1 -26.88 -9.55 -3.50
C GLY A 1 -25.90 -8.69 -2.78
N ASP A 2 -24.65 -9.12 -2.87
CA ASP A 2 -23.69 -8.82 -1.81
C ASP A 2 -23.00 -7.53 -2.20
N LEU A 3 -23.15 -6.53 -1.35
CA LEU A 3 -22.37 -5.31 -1.42
C LEU A 3 -20.91 -5.74 -1.29
N VAL A 4 -20.17 -5.67 -2.39
CA VAL A 4 -18.71 -5.86 -2.34
C VAL A 4 -18.18 -4.70 -1.52
N GLU A 5 -17.64 -4.99 -0.33
CA GLU A 5 -16.99 -3.97 0.49
C GLU A 5 -15.82 -3.37 -0.31
N PRO A 6 -15.67 -2.04 -0.32
CA PRO A 6 -14.61 -1.40 -1.09
C PRO A 6 -13.25 -1.80 -0.55
N THR A 7 -12.32 -2.10 -1.45
CA THR A 7 -10.93 -2.40 -1.07
C THR A 7 -10.24 -1.14 -0.55
N ASP A 8 -9.78 -1.22 0.70
CA ASP A 8 -9.04 -0.16 1.35
C ASP A 8 -7.55 -0.23 0.97
N VAL A 9 -7.10 0.80 0.26
CA VAL A 9 -5.71 0.98 -0.16
C VAL A 9 -5.09 2.11 0.66
N LEU A 10 -3.98 1.81 1.33
CA LEU A 10 -3.25 2.78 2.12
C LEU A 10 -1.91 3.12 1.45
N CYS A 11 -1.67 4.41 1.20
CA CYS A 11 -0.43 4.90 0.66
C CYS A 11 0.45 5.50 1.77
N LEU A 12 1.62 4.89 2.00
CA LEU A 12 2.61 5.29 3.00
C LEU A 12 3.98 5.59 2.35
N SER A 13 3.95 6.11 1.12
CA SER A 13 5.13 6.43 0.33
C SER A 13 5.52 7.90 0.49
N GLU A 14 6.82 8.18 0.56
CA GLU A 14 7.39 9.54 0.56
C GLU A 14 7.43 10.17 -0.84
N ILE A 15 7.13 9.41 -1.90
CA ILE A 15 7.06 9.94 -3.27
C ILE A 15 5.93 10.99 -3.38
N ASP A 16 6.32 12.24 -3.57
CA ASP A 16 5.43 13.38 -3.76
C ASP A 16 4.43 13.14 -4.92
N GLY A 17 3.16 13.39 -4.66
CA GLY A 17 2.08 13.27 -5.64
C GLY A 17 1.69 11.84 -6.04
N LEU A 18 2.32 10.80 -5.46
CA LEU A 18 2.00 9.41 -5.81
C LEU A 18 0.52 9.09 -5.54
N THR A 19 -0.01 9.46 -4.36
CA THR A 19 -1.41 9.17 -4.02
C THR A 19 -2.39 9.91 -4.92
N ASP A 20 -2.09 11.17 -5.27
CA ASP A 20 -2.92 11.94 -6.19
C ASP A 20 -2.93 11.30 -7.59
N MET A 21 -1.77 10.85 -8.06
CA MET A 21 -1.64 10.15 -9.33
C MET A 21 -2.38 8.81 -9.31
N LEU A 22 -2.30 8.03 -8.23
CA LEU A 22 -3.05 6.79 -8.09
C LEU A 22 -4.56 7.05 -8.10
N ASN A 23 -5.03 8.01 -7.33
CA ASN A 23 -6.45 8.41 -7.31
C ASN A 23 -6.92 8.86 -8.70
N LYS A 24 -6.13 9.68 -9.38
CA LYS A 24 -6.42 10.10 -10.75
C LYS A 24 -6.49 8.91 -11.71
N HIS A 25 -5.55 7.99 -11.64
CA HIS A 25 -5.52 6.83 -12.55
C HIS A 25 -6.72 5.90 -12.32
N VAL A 26 -7.12 5.69 -11.07
CA VAL A 26 -8.30 4.92 -10.68
C VAL A 26 -9.58 5.53 -11.23
N GLN A 27 -9.70 6.85 -11.19
CA GLN A 27 -10.80 7.59 -11.80
C GLN A 27 -10.77 7.48 -13.33
N ASP A 28 -9.60 7.70 -13.95
CA ASP A 28 -9.42 7.63 -15.41
C ASP A 28 -9.73 6.20 -15.94
N CYS A 29 -9.50 5.16 -15.14
CA CYS A 29 -9.82 3.76 -15.45
C CYS A 29 -11.23 3.32 -15.01
N ASN A 30 -12.02 4.19 -14.37
CA ASN A 30 -13.35 3.91 -13.84
C ASN A 30 -13.40 2.66 -12.92
N VAL A 31 -12.36 2.49 -12.10
CA VAL A 31 -12.30 1.42 -11.09
C VAL A 31 -13.28 1.78 -9.97
N THR A 32 -14.18 0.85 -9.65
CA THR A 32 -15.21 1.02 -8.60
C THR A 32 -14.90 0.12 -7.40
N GLY A 33 -15.38 0.50 -6.22
CA GLY A 33 -15.17 -0.30 -5.00
C GLY A 33 -13.72 -0.27 -4.50
N MET A 34 -13.01 0.83 -4.67
CA MET A 34 -11.67 1.01 -4.13
C MET A 34 -11.51 2.42 -3.54
N THR A 35 -10.91 2.51 -2.37
CA THR A 35 -10.62 3.77 -1.68
C THR A 35 -9.12 3.88 -1.43
N ILE A 36 -8.48 4.95 -1.90
CA ILE A 36 -7.06 5.20 -1.68
C ILE A 36 -6.88 6.36 -0.71
N GLN A 37 -6.17 6.14 0.39
CA GLN A 37 -5.89 7.14 1.43
C GLN A 37 -4.39 7.34 1.60
N GLN A 38 -3.93 8.61 1.63
CA GLN A 38 -2.58 8.95 2.08
C GLN A 38 -2.56 8.92 3.61
N ALA A 39 -1.59 8.23 4.19
CA ALA A 39 -1.45 8.11 5.64
C ALA A 39 -0.01 8.20 6.14
N LEU A 40 0.93 8.58 5.26
CA LEU A 40 2.31 8.80 5.65
C LEU A 40 2.39 9.84 6.79
N ASN A 41 3.04 9.48 7.89
CA ASN A 41 3.22 10.32 9.08
C ASN A 41 1.92 10.83 9.74
N ASP A 42 0.77 10.22 9.46
CA ASP A 42 -0.49 10.56 10.12
C ASP A 42 -0.66 9.71 11.39
N PRO A 43 -0.64 10.30 12.61
CA PRO A 43 -0.92 9.57 13.85
C PRO A 43 -2.34 8.96 13.87
N GLY A 44 -3.27 9.53 13.12
CA GLY A 44 -4.64 9.03 12.92
C GLY A 44 -4.73 7.80 12.02
N ALA A 45 -3.62 7.36 11.40
CA ALA A 45 -3.60 6.22 10.49
C ALA A 45 -3.69 4.85 11.19
N LEU A 46 -3.54 4.77 12.51
CA LEU A 46 -3.54 3.49 13.23
C LEU A 46 -4.78 2.61 12.93
N PRO A 47 -6.01 3.13 12.94
CA PRO A 47 -7.19 2.35 12.59
C PRO A 47 -7.26 2.00 11.09
N LEU A 48 -6.60 2.78 10.23
CA LEU A 48 -6.54 2.53 8.79
C LEU A 48 -5.57 1.40 8.46
N LEU A 49 -4.44 1.31 9.18
CA LEU A 49 -3.47 0.23 9.02
C LEU A 49 -4.12 -1.15 9.17
N ALA A 50 -4.87 -1.36 10.25
CA ALA A 50 -5.51 -2.65 10.53
C ALA A 50 -6.52 -3.07 9.44
N LYS A 51 -7.16 -2.10 8.77
CA LYS A 51 -8.18 -2.34 7.73
C LYS A 51 -7.62 -2.43 6.32
N ALA A 52 -6.44 -1.87 6.07
CA ALA A 52 -5.85 -1.81 4.74
C ALA A 52 -5.64 -3.22 4.16
N GLU A 53 -6.28 -3.49 3.03
CA GLU A 53 -6.10 -4.74 2.29
C GLU A 53 -4.92 -4.65 1.32
N VAL A 54 -4.65 -3.44 0.84
CA VAL A 54 -3.49 -3.12 -0.01
C VAL A 54 -2.69 -1.99 0.63
N VAL A 55 -1.37 -2.15 0.69
CA VAL A 55 -0.46 -1.06 1.10
C VAL A 55 0.52 -0.75 -0.02
N VAL A 56 0.56 0.51 -0.43
CA VAL A 56 1.56 1.05 -1.36
C VAL A 56 2.55 1.87 -0.55
N ALA A 57 3.79 1.42 -0.42
CA ALA A 57 4.75 2.11 0.43
C ALA A 57 6.22 1.80 0.12
N ASP A 58 7.07 2.63 0.70
CA ASP A 58 8.51 2.39 0.72
C ASP A 58 8.82 1.22 1.67
N PRO A 59 9.68 0.25 1.30
CA PRO A 59 9.95 -0.91 2.13
C PRO A 59 10.41 -0.61 3.56
N PRO A 60 11.27 0.40 3.83
CA PRO A 60 11.62 0.77 5.20
C PRO A 60 10.41 1.25 6.00
N THR A 61 9.57 2.10 5.40
CA THR A 61 8.35 2.62 6.03
C THR A 61 7.38 1.49 6.36
N PHE A 62 7.09 0.64 5.38
CA PHE A 62 6.19 -0.50 5.57
C PHE A 62 6.71 -1.48 6.64
N ALA A 63 8.01 -1.78 6.68
CA ALA A 63 8.58 -2.70 7.66
C ALA A 63 8.31 -2.26 9.12
N THR A 64 8.12 -0.96 9.38
CA THR A 64 7.80 -0.45 10.73
C THR A 64 6.35 -0.64 11.15
N VAL A 65 5.45 -0.91 10.20
CA VAL A 65 4.00 -1.00 10.43
C VAL A 65 3.38 -2.31 9.96
N ALA A 66 4.14 -3.19 9.30
CA ALA A 66 3.63 -4.43 8.70
C ALA A 66 2.81 -5.31 9.66
N ASP A 67 3.26 -5.43 10.91
CA ASP A 67 2.58 -6.24 11.93
C ASP A 67 1.24 -5.63 12.38
N ARG A 68 0.99 -4.35 12.09
CA ARG A 68 -0.27 -3.65 12.39
C ARG A 68 -1.31 -3.77 11.26
N CYS A 69 -0.92 -4.29 10.09
CA CYS A 69 -1.78 -4.30 8.91
C CYS A 69 -2.68 -5.54 8.83
N GLU A 70 -3.47 -5.84 9.86
CA GLU A 70 -4.18 -7.13 10.07
C GLU A 70 -4.89 -7.70 8.83
N SER A 71 -5.57 -6.86 8.05
CA SER A 71 -6.29 -7.26 6.82
C SER A 71 -5.46 -7.32 5.54
N LEU A 72 -4.14 -7.11 5.62
CA LEU A 72 -3.27 -6.99 4.45
C LEU A 72 -3.26 -8.25 3.59
N LYS A 73 -3.56 -8.06 2.30
CA LYS A 73 -3.46 -9.10 1.26
C LYS A 73 -2.28 -8.82 0.33
N TRP A 74 -1.99 -7.54 0.07
CA TRP A 74 -0.98 -7.14 -0.90
C TRP A 74 -0.18 -5.91 -0.47
N PHE A 75 1.14 -6.06 -0.47
CA PHE A 75 2.10 -4.96 -0.38
C PHE A 75 2.70 -4.68 -1.76
N GLN A 76 2.50 -3.47 -2.27
CA GLN A 76 3.16 -2.95 -3.47
C GLN A 76 4.28 -2.00 -3.05
N SER A 77 5.52 -2.42 -3.28
CA SER A 77 6.67 -1.55 -3.04
C SER A 77 6.76 -0.46 -4.11
N THR A 78 7.16 0.73 -3.68
CA THR A 78 7.59 1.86 -4.52
C THR A 78 9.08 1.78 -4.90
N PHE A 79 9.79 0.74 -4.46
CA PHE A 79 11.21 0.53 -4.74
C PHE A 79 11.48 -0.85 -5.33
N ALA A 80 12.66 -0.98 -5.94
CA ALA A 80 13.14 -2.26 -6.46
C ALA A 80 13.70 -3.18 -5.37
N GLY A 81 14.45 -2.62 -4.42
CA GLY A 81 15.01 -3.34 -3.28
C GLY A 81 13.99 -3.46 -2.17
N VAL A 82 13.74 -4.67 -1.67
CA VAL A 82 12.74 -4.96 -0.63
C VAL A 82 13.36 -5.60 0.63
N ASP A 83 14.68 -5.46 0.81
CA ASP A 83 15.43 -6.11 1.90
C ASP A 83 14.95 -5.72 3.29
N ALA A 84 14.39 -4.51 3.43
CA ALA A 84 13.78 -4.06 4.68
C ALA A 84 12.65 -4.96 5.16
N LEU A 85 11.94 -5.64 4.25
CA LEU A 85 10.86 -6.56 4.60
C LEU A 85 11.37 -7.75 5.41
N PHE A 86 12.64 -8.17 5.24
CA PHE A 86 13.20 -9.30 6.00
C PHE A 86 13.21 -9.06 7.51
N LYS A 87 13.07 -7.80 7.95
CA LYS A 87 12.99 -7.41 9.36
C LYS A 87 11.59 -7.51 9.95
N ALA A 88 10.54 -7.48 9.13
CA ALA A 88 9.17 -7.69 9.60
C ALA A 88 8.96 -9.17 9.94
N GLU A 89 8.21 -9.48 11.00
CA GLU A 89 7.87 -10.87 11.34
C GLU A 89 6.75 -11.40 10.45
N ARG A 90 5.83 -10.51 10.06
CA ARG A 90 4.72 -10.85 9.18
C ARG A 90 5.13 -11.22 7.75
N ARG A 91 4.48 -12.26 7.20
CA ARG A 91 4.76 -12.85 5.87
C ARG A 91 3.52 -13.34 5.10
N ASP A 92 2.35 -13.31 5.71
CA ASP A 92 1.07 -13.79 5.18
C ASP A 92 0.42 -12.81 4.20
N TYR A 93 1.20 -12.24 3.28
CA TYR A 93 0.73 -11.33 2.24
C TYR A 93 1.56 -11.48 0.96
N THR A 94 0.99 -11.06 -0.17
CA THR A 94 1.74 -10.98 -1.43
C THR A 94 2.58 -9.71 -1.44
N ALA A 95 3.86 -9.79 -1.81
CA ALA A 95 4.73 -8.63 -1.96
C ALA A 95 5.19 -8.49 -3.41
N THR A 96 4.97 -7.32 -4.02
CA THR A 96 5.48 -6.97 -5.35
C THR A 96 6.48 -5.82 -5.24
N ARG A 97 7.56 -5.90 -6.03
CA ARG A 97 8.59 -4.87 -6.12
C ARG A 97 8.47 -4.10 -7.43
N LEU A 98 8.94 -2.86 -7.49
CA LEU A 98 9.14 -2.21 -8.79
C LEU A 98 10.31 -2.89 -9.52
N SER A 99 10.07 -3.32 -10.75
CA SER A 99 11.11 -3.92 -11.61
C SER A 99 10.82 -3.62 -13.07
N GLY A 100 11.86 -3.53 -13.90
CA GLY A 100 11.72 -3.30 -15.34
C GLY A 100 11.36 -1.87 -15.76
N VAL A 101 11.27 -0.92 -14.82
CA VAL A 101 10.97 0.50 -15.10
C VAL A 101 12.22 1.39 -15.22
N PHE A 102 13.39 0.90 -14.78
CA PHE A 102 14.67 1.60 -14.90
C PHE A 102 15.68 0.74 -15.67
N GLY A 103 15.55 0.68 -16.99
CA GLY A 103 16.53 0.07 -17.92
C GLY A 103 16.83 -1.44 -17.73
N PRO A 104 17.52 -2.08 -18.68
CA PRO A 104 18.23 -3.34 -18.45
C PRO A 104 19.49 -3.14 -17.59
#